data_AF-A0A1I5BGG1-F1
#
_entry.id   AF-A0A1I5BGG1-F1
#
_cell.length_a   1.000
_cell.length_b   1.000
_cell.length_c   1.000
_cell.angle_alpha   90.00
_cell.angle_beta   90.00
_cell.angle_gamma   90.00
#
_symmetry.space_group_name_H-M   'P 1'
#
loop_
_entity.id
_entity.type
_entity.pdbx_description
1 polymer ?
#
loop_
_entity_poly.entity_id
_entity_poly.type
_entity_poly.pdbx_seq_one_letter_code
_entity_poly.pdbx_strand_id
1 'polypeptide(L)' 'MANLFEQNRNYVLGDDELNIIGDRDKLAQWRHKGMGPAFYRLGRKIIYRGADLNVWAEAQRVEPSKGGQV' A
#
# COMPACT_ATOMS: atom_id res chain seq x y z
N MET A 1 13.43 1.52 -10.05
CA MET A 1 13.17 1.65 -8.60
C MET A 1 13.09 0.26 -7.99
N ALA A 2 13.42 0.13 -6.71
CA ALA A 2 13.15 -1.10 -5.96
C ALA A 2 11.66 -1.14 -5.60
N ASN A 3 10.99 -2.25 -5.94
CA ASN A 3 9.60 -2.47 -5.57
C ASN A 3 9.53 -2.92 -4.10
N LEU A 4 8.59 -2.37 -3.34
CA LEU A 4 8.34 -2.81 -1.95
C LEU A 4 7.58 -4.13 -1.89
N PHE A 5 6.80 -4.43 -2.94
CA PHE A 5 5.99 -5.63 -3.08
C PHE A 5 6.36 -6.41 -4.35
N GLU A 6 6.17 -7.72 -4.33
CA GLU A 6 6.37 -8.56 -5.49
C GLU A 6 5.30 -8.25 -6.56
N GLN A 7 5.75 -7.75 -7.72
CA GLN A 7 4.90 -7.15 -8.75
C GLN A 7 3.68 -8.00 -9.16
N ASN A 8 3.86 -9.32 -9.28
CA ASN A 8 2.87 -10.25 -9.79
C ASN A 8 2.15 -11.05 -8.70
N ARG A 9 2.47 -10.81 -7.42
CA ARG A 9 1.79 -11.45 -6.30
C ARG A 9 0.50 -10.73 -5.94
N ASN A 10 -0.48 -11.49 -5.46
CA ASN A 10 -1.68 -10.98 -4.82
C ASN A 10 -1.54 -11.14 -3.30
N TYR A 11 -1.91 -10.11 -2.57
CA TYR A 11 -1.83 -10.05 -1.12
C TYR A 11 -3.22 -10.00 -0.51
N VAL A 12 -3.41 -10.71 0.60
CA VAL A 12 -4.67 -10.76 1.35
C VAL A 12 -4.49 -10.20 2.75
N LEU A 13 -5.58 -9.78 3.39
CA LEU A 13 -5.52 -9.25 4.76
C LEU A 13 -5.00 -10.32 5.72
N GLY A 14 -3.84 -10.06 6.31
CA GLY A 14 -3.11 -10.98 7.19
C GLY A 14 -1.73 -11.37 6.66
N ASP A 15 -1.43 -11.09 5.38
CA ASP A 15 -0.08 -11.22 4.86
C ASP A 15 0.85 -10.22 5.56
N ASP A 16 1.96 -10.72 6.13
CA ASP A 16 2.87 -9.91 6.93
C ASP A 16 3.50 -8.77 6.12
N GLU A 17 3.65 -8.94 4.80
CA GLU A 17 4.18 -7.90 3.93
C GLU A 17 3.29 -6.65 3.89
N LEU A 18 1.98 -6.77 4.11
CA LEU A 18 1.08 -5.61 4.15
C LEU A 18 1.34 -4.72 5.38
N ASN A 19 1.95 -5.26 6.44
CA ASN A 19 2.24 -4.49 7.66
C ASN A 19 3.19 -3.30 7.39
N ILE A 20 3.92 -3.31 6.27
CA ILE A 20 4.77 -2.18 5.83
C ILE A 20 3.93 -0.91 5.60
N ILE A 21 2.70 -1.04 5.10
CA ILE A 21 1.82 0.11 4.78
C ILE A 21 0.73 0.33 5.83
N GLY A 22 0.49 -0.67 6.69
CA GLY A 22 -0.41 -0.56 7.82
C GLY A 22 -0.96 -1.91 8.26
N ASP A 23 -1.34 -2.00 9.53
CA ASP A 23 -2.03 -3.17 10.06
C ASP A 23 -3.44 -3.32 9.45
N ARG A 24 -4.10 -4.43 9.82
CA ARG A 24 -5.43 -4.78 9.30
C ARG A 24 -6.48 -3.69 9.57
N ASP A 25 -6.42 -3.03 10.72
CA ASP A 25 -7.39 -2.02 11.13
C ASP A 25 -7.16 -0.69 10.40
N LYS A 26 -5.90 -0.29 10.25
CA LYS A 26 -5.49 0.87 9.43
C LYS A 26 -5.96 0.70 7.99
N LEU A 27 -5.73 -0.47 7.39
CA LEU A 27 -6.17 -0.75 6.04
C LEU A 27 -7.70 -0.77 5.92
N ALA A 28 -8.42 -1.24 6.95
CA ALA A 28 -9.88 -1.16 6.98
C ALA A 28 -10.38 0.30 7.02
N GLN A 29 -9.76 1.15 7.84
CA GLN A 29 -10.08 2.58 7.91
C GLN A 29 -9.81 3.28 6.58
N TRP A 30 -8.69 2.98 5.92
CA TRP A 30 -8.36 3.54 4.61
C TRP A 30 -9.41 3.18 3.56
N ARG A 31 -9.79 1.90 3.45
CA ARG A 31 -10.84 1.47 2.52
C ARG A 31 -12.18 2.15 2.82
N HIS A 32 -12.53 2.32 4.10
CA HIS A 32 -13.75 3.03 4.48
C HIS A 32 -13.73 4.51 4.07
N LYS A 33 -12.56 5.16 4.15
CA LYS A 33 -12.36 6.56 3.77
C LYS A 33 -12.07 6.76 2.27
N GLY A 34 -12.03 5.70 1.48
CA GLY A 34 -11.64 5.78 0.06
C GLY A 34 -10.18 6.16 -0.16
N MET A 35 -9.30 5.82 0.79
CA MET A 35 -7.86 6.12 0.76
C MET A 35 -7.03 4.84 0.57
N GLY A 36 -5.74 5.01 0.27
CA GLY A 36 -4.76 3.93 0.23
C GLY A 36 -4.60 3.29 -1.16
N PRO A 37 -3.89 2.14 -1.23
CA PRO A 37 -3.68 1.42 -2.48
C PRO A 37 -4.99 0.89 -3.08
N ALA A 38 -5.01 0.73 -4.40
CA ALA A 38 -6.13 0.09 -5.08
C ALA A 38 -6.28 -1.37 -4.62
N PHE A 39 -7.52 -1.84 -4.55
CA PHE A 39 -7.85 -3.18 -4.09
C PHE A 39 -9.05 -3.73 -4.86
N TYR A 40 -9.12 -5.05 -4.96
CA TYR A 40 -10.35 -5.73 -5.35
C TYR A 40 -11.19 -6.06 -4.12
N ARG A 41 -12.50 -5.90 -4.26
CA ARG A 41 -13.48 -6.44 -3.32
C ARG A 41 -14.23 -7.58 -4.00
N LEU A 42 -13.81 -8.81 -3.70
CA LEU A 42 -14.43 -10.03 -4.22
C LEU A 42 -15.26 -10.67 -3.11
N GLY A 43 -16.53 -10.25 -3.02
CA GLY A 43 -17.39 -10.58 -1.88
C GLY A 43 -16.83 -10.03 -0.57
N ARG A 44 -16.52 -10.92 0.38
CA ARG A 44 -15.92 -10.56 1.68
C ARG A 44 -14.39 -10.54 1.65
N LYS A 45 -13.75 -10.92 0.53
CA LYS A 45 -12.30 -10.93 0.38
C LYS A 45 -11.80 -9.59 -0.18
N ILE A 46 -10.77 -9.06 0.46
CA ILE A 46 -10.00 -7.91 -0.01
C ILE A 46 -8.66 -8.41 -0.52
N ILE A 47 -8.31 -8.04 -1.74
CA ILE A 47 -7.06 -8.44 -2.39
C ILE A 47 -6.35 -7.20 -2.90
N TYR A 48 -5.06 -7.11 -2.64
CA TYR A 48 -4.16 -6.11 -3.21
C TYR A 48 -3.26 -6.77 -4.24
N ARG A 49 -3.07 -6.15 -5.42
CA ARG A 49 -2.02 -6.60 -6.36
C ARG A 49 -0.71 -5.93 -5.99
N GLY A 50 0.40 -6.65 -6.04
CA GLY A 50 1.73 -6.08 -5.82
C GLY A 50 2.02 -4.88 -6.72
N ALA A 51 1.63 -4.96 -7.99
CA ALA A 51 1.72 -3.84 -8.94
C ALA A 51 1.02 -2.57 -8.44
N ASP A 52 -0.22 -2.68 -7.94
CA ASP A 52 -1.00 -1.53 -7.47
C ASP A 52 -0.44 -0.97 -6.15
N LEU A 53 0.07 -1.85 -5.29
CA LEU A 53 0.77 -1.46 -4.06
C LEU A 53 2.04 -0.67 -4.36
N ASN A 54 2.83 -1.12 -5.34
CA ASN A 54 4.06 -0.42 -5.75
C ASN A 54 3.74 0.94 -6.40
N VAL A 55 2.72 1.00 -7.25
CA VAL A 55 2.26 2.28 -7.85
C VAL A 55 1.82 3.25 -6.76
N TRP A 56 1.04 2.79 -5.80
CA TRP A 56 0.63 3.63 -4.67
C TRP A 56 1.81 4.07 -3.82
N ALA A 57 2.74 3.16 -3.50
CA ALA A 57 3.91 3.48 -2.68
C ALA A 57 4.79 4.56 -3.34
N GLU A 58 5.03 4.44 -4.65
CA GLU A 58 5.79 5.46 -5.41
C GLU A 58 5.05 6.80 -5.41
N ALA A 59 3.72 6.81 -5.57
CA ALA A 59 2.92 8.03 -5.51
C ALA A 59 2.89 8.69 -4.12
N GLN A 60 3.21 7.94 -3.05
CA GLN A 60 3.32 8.46 -1.68
C GLN A 60 4.76 8.78 -1.27
N ARG A 61 5.73 8.56 -2.14
CA ARG A 61 7.14 8.83 -1.85
C ARG A 61 7.35 10.34 -1.69
N VAL A 62 7.90 10.72 -0.55
CA VAL A 62 8.30 12.10 -0.27
C VAL A 62 9.81 12.22 -0.45
N GLU A 63 10.23 13.07 -1.39
CA GLU A 63 11.64 13.44 -1.51
C GLU A 63 11.96 14.54 -0.50
N PRO A 64 12.82 14.29 0.49
CA PRO A 64 13.23 15.34 1.42
C PRO A 64 13.96 16.44 0.64
N SER A 65 13.53 17.69 0.76
CA SER A 65 14.26 18.82 0.19
C SER A 65 15.66 18.88 0.82
N LYS A 66 16.71 18.90 0.00
CA LYS A 66 18.07 19.23 0.44
C LYS A 66 18.09 20.68 0.93
N GLY A 67 17.77 20.94 2.19
CA GLY A 67 17.56 22.32 2.63
C GLY A 67 17.39 22.48 4.13
N GLY A 68 18.39 22.04 4.90
CA GLY A 68 18.62 22.49 6.26
C GLY A 68 19.90 23.32 6.32
N GLN A 69 19.92 24.48 5.64
CA GLN A 69 20.83 25.57 5.94
C GLN A 69 19.97 26.83 6.08
N VAL A 70 19.56 27.09 7.31
CA VAL A 70 19.21 28.42 7.82
C VAL A 70 20.09 28.71 9.02
#